data_AF-A0A0D1XJC4-F1
#
_entry.id   AF-A0A0D1XJC4-F1
#
_cell.length_a   1.000
_cell.length_b   1.000
_cell.length_c   1.000
_cell.angle_alpha   90.00
_cell.angle_beta   90.00
_cell.angle_gamma   90.00
#
_symmetry.space_group_name_H-M   'P 1'
#
loop_
_entity.id
_entity.type
_entity.pdbx_description
1 polymer ?
#
loop_
_entity_poly.entity_id
_entity_poly.type
_entity_poly.pdbx_seq_one_letter_code
_entity_poly.pdbx_strand_id
1 'polypeptide(L)'
;MLLRPDVWNRSVKLAVAATVFFAFVLWIQPPRNHHGHRFKSWFSQPSHQWGSYGGPTQTSVTKDGCPVASDADNVVITVKTGASEASARIPTQLRTTLKCPPNILHFSDMEQTVDNVTIHDALAPIPEFVKIGNPDFDLYRAQQARKRLGWHDEPVTEEVKKAAWTLDKYKNLHIVAKSYWLFPDKKWYLHIDADTYLVWSSLLWWLNTLDPSKPLYTGSLTCFGDVKAAHGGSGILLSNSAAKAIVQDNSSTIPSWDGQARDHCCGDELVAQALKDNGIEMHNSWPLINGDTPFTIPFGPQFWCEPVVTMHHLSTKEMEIVAAFEQSRPNRSEPLSYMELFNELVYDHIPETTVDDWDNLSEGITLPDCPSFEACINECNENDGCFQASYDGSECILGTRNFRVGVEKKPEESKKWQSMWNKRRMREWAVVHVDCTNLHVAFKDSFVCG
;
A
#
# COMPACT_ATOMS: atom_id res chain seq x y z
N MET A 1 -90.56 -19.87 2.13
CA MET A 1 -90.49 -19.27 3.48
C MET A 1 -89.15 -18.53 3.55
N LEU A 2 -89.07 -17.19 3.63
CA LEU A 2 -89.65 -16.30 4.65
C LEU A 2 -89.20 -16.75 6.06
N LEU A 3 -88.47 -15.96 6.86
CA LEU A 3 -88.42 -14.50 6.94
C LEU A 3 -87.00 -13.89 7.06
N ARG A 4 -86.91 -12.62 6.67
CA ARG A 4 -86.04 -11.53 7.21
C ARG A 4 -86.98 -10.35 7.56
N PRO A 5 -86.54 -9.26 8.23
CA PRO A 5 -85.20 -8.92 8.72
C PRO A 5 -85.16 -8.99 10.29
N ASP A 6 -84.72 -8.07 11.16
CA ASP A 6 -84.15 -6.71 11.03
C ASP A 6 -83.47 -6.18 12.33
N VAL A 7 -82.96 -4.94 12.25
CA VAL A 7 -82.55 -3.98 13.32
C VAL A 7 -81.43 -4.41 14.28
N TRP A 8 -80.22 -4.20 13.77
CA TRP A 8 -79.08 -3.56 14.45
C TRP A 8 -79.36 -2.88 15.80
N ASN A 9 -78.62 -3.26 16.86
CA ASN A 9 -78.33 -2.33 17.97
C ASN A 9 -76.92 -1.74 17.80
N ARG A 10 -76.86 -0.50 17.31
CA ARG A 10 -75.62 0.20 16.92
C ARG A 10 -74.69 0.51 18.10
N SER A 11 -75.21 0.50 19.33
CA SER A 11 -74.50 0.91 20.55
C SER A 11 -73.43 -0.10 21.03
N VAL A 12 -73.58 -1.40 20.73
CA VAL A 12 -72.67 -2.44 21.24
C VAL A 12 -71.31 -2.44 20.53
N LYS A 13 -71.26 -2.05 19.25
CA LYS A 13 -70.00 -2.00 18.47
C LYS A 13 -69.10 -0.80 18.80
N LEU A 14 -69.63 0.24 19.45
CA LEU A 14 -68.84 1.38 19.93
C LEU A 14 -68.17 1.12 21.27
N ALA A 15 -68.79 0.33 22.15
CA ALA A 15 -68.26 0.03 23.48
C ALA A 15 -66.92 -0.75 23.46
N VAL A 16 -66.75 -1.67 22.51
CA VAL A 16 -65.54 -2.50 22.37
C VAL A 16 -64.39 -1.73 21.70
N ALA A 17 -64.69 -0.74 20.85
CA ALA A 17 -63.67 0.10 20.21
C ALA A 17 -63.04 1.10 21.20
N ALA A 18 -63.81 1.60 22.17
CA ALA A 18 -63.36 2.62 23.12
C ALA A 18 -62.33 2.11 24.15
N THR A 19 -62.47 0.87 24.63
CA THR A 19 -61.59 0.30 25.67
C THR A 19 -60.21 -0.09 25.17
N VAL A 20 -60.05 -0.46 23.90
CA VAL A 20 -58.74 -0.79 23.33
C VAL A 20 -57.91 0.48 23.05
N PHE A 21 -58.56 1.58 22.63
CA PHE A 21 -57.86 2.82 22.29
C PHE A 21 -57.36 3.59 23.53
N PHE A 22 -58.09 3.56 24.65
CA PHE A 22 -57.68 4.26 25.87
C PHE A 22 -56.48 3.65 26.61
N ALA A 23 -56.13 2.39 26.33
CA ALA A 23 -54.94 1.75 26.90
C ALA A 23 -53.63 2.20 26.24
N PHE A 24 -53.67 2.65 24.98
CA PHE A 24 -52.47 2.95 24.18
C PHE A 24 -52.04 4.42 24.19
N VAL A 25 -52.94 5.36 24.52
CA VAL A 25 -52.66 6.81 24.45
C VAL A 25 -51.97 7.34 25.73
N LEU A 26 -51.99 6.60 26.84
CA LEU A 26 -51.36 6.99 28.11
C LEU A 26 -49.86 6.64 28.24
N TRP A 27 -49.19 6.22 27.16
CA TRP A 27 -47.76 5.86 27.16
C TRP A 27 -46.90 6.66 26.18
N ILE A 28 -47.42 7.74 25.57
CA ILE A 28 -46.67 8.57 24.60
C ILE A 28 -46.90 10.08 24.85
N GLN A 29 -46.21 10.65 25.85
CA GLN A 29 -45.74 12.04 25.94
C GLN A 29 -44.59 12.09 26.99
N PRO A 30 -43.57 12.98 26.86
CA PRO A 30 -42.27 12.77 27.50
C PRO A 30 -42.10 13.46 28.88
N PRO A 31 -41.29 12.89 29.79
CA PRO A 31 -40.83 13.60 30.98
C PRO A 31 -39.78 14.65 30.60
N ARG A 32 -40.14 15.93 30.65
CA ARG A 32 -39.16 17.02 30.69
C ARG A 32 -38.42 16.98 32.03
N ASN A 33 -37.14 16.63 32.01
CA ASN A 33 -36.21 16.92 33.09
C ASN A 33 -34.83 17.29 32.52
N HIS A 34 -34.28 18.43 32.97
CA HIS A 34 -32.97 18.91 32.54
C HIS A 34 -31.85 18.21 33.32
N HIS A 35 -31.18 17.23 32.72
CA HIS A 35 -29.77 16.95 33.00
C HIS A 35 -29.05 16.52 31.71
N GLY A 36 -27.82 17.00 31.52
CA GLY A 36 -27.05 16.81 30.30
C GLY A 36 -26.49 15.40 30.16
N HIS A 37 -27.22 14.50 29.50
CA HIS A 37 -26.75 13.16 29.19
C HIS A 37 -25.77 13.16 28.01
N ARG A 38 -24.52 13.51 28.34
CA ARG A 38 -23.29 13.14 27.61
C ARG A 38 -23.42 11.68 27.14
N PHE A 39 -23.38 11.45 25.82
CA PHE A 39 -23.39 10.11 25.24
C PHE A 39 -22.27 9.28 25.90
N LYS A 40 -22.64 8.26 26.67
CA LYS A 40 -21.66 7.28 27.16
C LYS A 40 -21.34 6.36 26.00
N SER A 41 -20.16 6.55 25.42
CA SER A 41 -19.57 5.58 24.52
C SER A 41 -19.56 4.19 25.18
N TRP A 42 -19.81 3.15 24.40
CA TRP A 42 -19.60 1.76 24.83
C TRP A 42 -18.11 1.36 24.83
N PHE A 43 -17.21 2.34 24.90
CA PHE A 43 -15.80 2.16 25.24
C PHE A 43 -15.63 1.93 26.75
N SER A 44 -16.27 0.89 27.28
CA SER A 44 -15.67 0.14 28.38
C SER A 44 -14.57 -0.72 27.76
N GLN A 45 -13.39 -0.11 27.52
CA GLN A 45 -12.20 -0.87 27.15
C GLN A 45 -11.98 -1.97 28.19
N PRO A 46 -11.94 -3.25 27.81
CA PRO A 46 -11.02 -4.13 28.48
C PRO A 46 -9.63 -3.57 28.17
N SER A 47 -8.82 -3.33 29.20
CA SER A 47 -7.42 -2.97 29.02
C SER A 47 -6.64 -4.20 28.57
N HIS A 48 -6.89 -4.64 27.33
CA HIS A 48 -6.12 -5.68 26.68
C HIS A 48 -4.69 -5.17 26.51
N GLN A 49 -3.83 -5.55 27.45
CA GLN A 49 -2.40 -5.57 27.21
C GLN A 49 -2.18 -6.60 26.10
N TRP A 50 -1.99 -6.11 24.87
CA TRP A 50 -1.49 -6.91 23.76
C TRP A 50 -0.25 -7.66 24.25
N GLY A 51 -0.22 -8.97 24.01
CA GLY A 51 0.83 -9.84 24.57
C GLY A 51 2.20 -9.37 24.12
N SER A 52 3.13 -9.22 25.07
CA SER A 52 4.52 -8.86 24.76
C SER A 52 5.12 -9.91 23.83
N TYR A 53 5.39 -9.54 22.57
CA TYR A 53 6.05 -10.43 21.63
C TYR A 53 7.41 -10.87 22.17
N GLY A 54 7.70 -12.17 22.09
CA GLY A 54 8.89 -12.80 22.67
C GLY A 54 10.18 -12.59 21.86
N GLY A 55 10.45 -11.36 21.43
CA GLY A 55 11.68 -10.97 20.74
C GLY A 55 12.69 -10.29 21.69
N PRO A 56 14.00 -10.34 21.41
CA PRO A 56 15.01 -9.80 22.32
C PRO A 56 15.11 -8.27 22.29
N THR A 57 15.25 -7.69 23.50
CA THR A 57 15.55 -6.28 23.82
C THR A 57 14.43 -5.25 23.61
N GLN A 58 14.23 -4.40 24.62
CA GLN A 58 13.33 -3.25 24.56
C GLN A 58 13.85 -2.22 23.55
N THR A 59 13.18 -2.10 22.41
CA THR A 59 13.40 -1.07 21.39
C THR A 59 12.92 0.29 21.92
N SER A 60 13.82 0.99 22.62
CA SER A 60 13.56 2.33 23.14
C SER A 60 13.25 3.33 22.01
N VAL A 61 12.59 4.44 22.34
CA VAL A 61 12.15 5.44 21.36
C VAL A 61 12.96 6.73 21.55
N THR A 62 13.40 7.36 20.47
CA THR A 62 14.03 8.70 20.53
C THR A 62 13.03 9.76 21.01
N LYS A 63 13.53 10.94 21.41
CA LYS A 63 12.67 12.09 21.78
C LYS A 63 11.70 12.47 20.64
N ASP A 64 12.11 12.26 19.40
CA ASP A 64 11.38 12.60 18.19
C ASP A 64 10.39 11.50 17.75
N GLY A 65 10.36 10.36 18.44
CA GLY A 65 9.41 9.28 18.23
C GLY A 65 9.92 8.10 17.40
N CYS A 66 11.22 8.04 17.09
CA CYS A 66 11.79 7.00 16.24
C CYS A 66 12.23 5.75 17.04
N PRO A 67 11.97 4.53 16.56
CA PRO A 67 12.53 3.29 17.10
C PRO A 67 14.07 3.32 17.13
N VAL A 68 14.65 2.98 18.27
CA VAL A 68 16.09 2.77 18.45
C VAL A 68 16.39 1.27 18.35
N ALA A 69 17.05 0.86 17.28
CA ALA A 69 17.56 -0.49 17.07
C ALA A 69 19.06 -0.45 16.75
N SER A 70 19.81 -1.47 17.15
CA SER A 70 21.27 -1.58 16.94
C SER A 70 21.71 -1.58 15.48
N ASP A 71 20.79 -1.87 14.56
CA ASP A 71 21.05 -1.94 13.13
C ASP A 71 20.48 -0.77 12.33
N ALA A 72 19.85 0.22 12.98
CA ALA A 72 19.36 1.43 12.32
C ALA A 72 20.46 2.16 11.52
N ASP A 73 21.65 2.27 12.10
CA ASP A 73 22.82 2.87 11.44
C ASP A 73 23.37 2.03 10.28
N ASN A 74 23.00 0.75 10.16
CA ASN A 74 23.52 -0.17 9.15
C ASN A 74 22.66 -0.27 7.88
N VAL A 75 21.56 0.49 7.79
CA VAL A 75 20.65 0.52 6.64
C VAL A 75 20.83 1.83 5.85
N VAL A 76 20.91 1.73 4.52
CA VAL A 76 20.74 2.86 3.60
C VAL A 76 19.35 2.79 3.00
N ILE A 77 18.57 3.86 3.14
CA ILE A 77 17.34 4.06 2.36
C ILE A 77 17.67 4.90 1.14
N THR A 78 17.15 4.51 -0.02
CA THR A 78 17.37 5.23 -1.27
C THR A 78 16.05 5.54 -1.94
N VAL A 79 15.80 6.82 -2.21
CA VAL A 79 14.59 7.32 -2.85
C VAL A 79 14.87 7.62 -4.32
N LYS A 80 14.15 6.98 -5.23
CA LYS A 80 14.08 7.32 -6.65
C LYS A 80 12.87 8.25 -6.90
N THR A 81 13.04 9.26 -7.75
CA THR A 81 11.97 10.17 -8.20
C THR A 81 12.21 10.60 -9.65
N GLY A 82 11.19 11.19 -10.29
CA GLY A 82 11.37 12.07 -11.45
C GLY A 82 11.64 13.52 -11.03
N ALA A 83 12.38 14.28 -11.83
CA ALA A 83 12.73 15.66 -11.51
C ALA A 83 11.51 16.61 -11.41
N SER A 84 10.44 16.28 -12.14
CA SER A 84 9.17 17.00 -12.16
C SER A 84 8.27 16.74 -10.94
N GLU A 85 8.47 15.63 -10.22
CA GLU A 85 7.72 15.28 -9.00
C GLU A 85 8.47 15.58 -7.69
N ALA A 86 9.79 15.73 -7.76
CA ALA A 86 10.68 15.85 -6.60
C ALA A 86 10.22 16.92 -5.57
N SER A 87 9.78 18.08 -6.04
CA SER A 87 9.31 19.20 -5.22
C SER A 87 8.00 18.92 -4.48
N ALA A 88 7.16 18.02 -4.97
CA ALA A 88 5.91 17.61 -4.33
C ALA A 88 6.10 16.41 -3.38
N ARG A 89 6.92 15.43 -3.80
CA ARG A 89 7.12 14.16 -3.09
C ARG A 89 8.08 14.27 -1.90
N ILE A 90 9.29 14.78 -2.13
CA ILE A 90 10.39 14.72 -1.14
C ILE A 90 10.05 15.46 0.16
N PRO A 91 9.49 16.69 0.16
CA PRO A 91 9.10 17.37 1.40
C PRO A 91 8.06 16.58 2.21
N THR A 92 7.22 15.79 1.54
CA THR A 92 6.21 14.95 2.21
C THR A 92 6.88 13.78 2.91
N GLN A 93 7.70 12.99 2.20
CA GLN A 93 8.41 11.84 2.77
C GLN A 93 9.30 12.22 3.96
N LEU A 94 10.01 13.36 3.91
CA LEU A 94 10.85 13.86 4.99
C LEU A 94 10.07 14.21 6.28
N ARG A 95 8.78 14.58 6.17
CA ARG A 95 7.89 14.86 7.31
C ARG A 95 7.16 13.61 7.81
N THR A 96 7.11 12.55 7.00
CA THR A 96 6.35 11.31 7.27
C THR A 96 7.30 10.13 7.45
N THR A 97 7.36 9.22 6.48
CA THR A 97 8.03 7.92 6.53
C THR A 97 9.55 8.00 6.71
N LEU A 98 10.22 9.01 6.13
CA LEU A 98 11.67 9.16 6.16
C LEU A 98 12.20 10.02 7.31
N LYS A 99 11.37 10.28 8.34
CA LYS A 99 11.80 11.02 9.54
C LYS A 99 12.88 10.30 10.37
N CYS A 100 12.91 8.97 10.30
CA CYS A 100 13.66 8.11 11.24
C CYS A 100 14.89 7.36 10.69
N PRO A 101 14.99 6.98 9.40
CA PRO A 101 16.20 6.36 8.87
C PRO A 101 17.41 7.33 8.88
N PRO A 102 18.59 6.95 9.41
CA PRO A 102 19.71 7.87 9.57
C PRO A 102 20.55 8.05 8.29
N ASN A 103 20.58 7.08 7.38
CA ASN A 103 21.29 7.15 6.10
C ASN A 103 20.24 7.15 4.96
N ILE A 104 19.97 8.32 4.37
CA ILE A 104 19.02 8.48 3.26
C ILE A 104 19.73 9.13 2.07
N LEU A 105 19.55 8.57 0.88
CA LEU A 105 19.97 9.15 -0.39
C LEU A 105 18.75 9.40 -1.28
N HIS A 106 18.77 10.51 -2.03
CA HIS A 106 17.71 10.87 -2.97
C HIS A 106 18.30 10.98 -4.38
N PHE A 107 17.59 10.44 -5.37
CA PHE A 107 18.04 10.35 -6.76
C PHE A 107 16.94 10.70 -7.76
N SER A 108 17.33 11.36 -8.85
CA SER A 108 16.45 11.90 -9.89
C SER A 108 17.12 11.78 -11.26
N ASP A 109 16.34 12.02 -12.32
CA ASP A 109 16.84 12.28 -13.67
C ASP A 109 17.56 13.63 -13.80
N MET A 110 17.52 14.48 -12.76
CA MET A 110 18.28 15.72 -12.71
C MET A 110 18.75 16.03 -11.28
N GLU A 111 20.02 16.43 -11.11
CA GLU A 111 20.49 16.94 -9.81
C GLU A 111 19.72 18.22 -9.42
N GLN A 112 19.13 18.21 -8.23
CA GLN A 112 18.29 19.27 -7.68
C GLN A 112 18.57 19.47 -6.18
N THR A 113 18.17 20.61 -5.63
CA THR A 113 18.00 20.78 -4.19
C THR A 113 16.53 21.05 -3.91
N VAL A 114 15.93 20.26 -3.01
CA VAL A 114 14.54 20.45 -2.55
C VAL A 114 14.58 20.62 -1.03
N ASP A 115 13.98 21.69 -0.52
CA ASP A 115 14.21 22.21 0.83
C ASP A 115 15.72 22.30 1.16
N ASN A 116 16.24 21.44 2.04
CA ASN A 116 17.66 21.34 2.39
C ASN A 116 18.29 20.00 1.96
N VAL A 117 17.64 19.26 1.07
CA VAL A 117 18.06 17.92 0.61
C VAL A 117 18.61 18.01 -0.81
N THR A 118 19.84 17.54 -0.99
CA THR A 118 20.43 17.29 -2.30
C THR A 118 19.83 16.02 -2.89
N ILE A 119 19.36 16.12 -4.13
CA ILE A 119 18.90 15.02 -4.96
C ILE A 119 19.96 14.82 -6.05
N HIS A 120 20.50 13.61 -6.14
CA HIS A 120 21.59 13.29 -7.05
C HIS A 120 21.08 12.93 -8.45
N ASP A 121 21.81 13.37 -9.47
CA ASP A 121 21.60 12.96 -10.85
C ASP A 121 22.04 11.49 -11.04
N ALA A 122 21.09 10.59 -11.26
CA ALA A 122 21.36 9.18 -11.51
C ALA A 122 21.79 8.88 -12.96
N LEU A 123 21.59 9.83 -13.88
CA LEU A 123 21.89 9.67 -15.31
C LEU A 123 23.23 10.31 -15.71
N ALA A 124 23.78 11.20 -14.89
CA ALA A 124 25.08 11.83 -15.08
C ALA A 124 26.25 10.84 -15.32
N PRO A 125 26.33 9.64 -14.70
CA PRO A 125 27.42 8.69 -14.96
C PRO A 125 27.31 7.97 -16.32
N ILE A 126 26.13 7.94 -16.95
CA ILE A 126 25.85 7.12 -18.13
C ILE A 126 26.77 7.54 -19.30
N PRO A 127 27.41 6.60 -20.01
CA PRO A 127 28.28 6.91 -21.14
C PRO A 127 27.59 7.67 -22.27
N GLU A 128 28.31 8.59 -22.92
CA GLU A 128 27.70 9.45 -23.94
C GLU A 128 27.22 8.69 -25.20
N PHE A 129 27.80 7.53 -25.50
CA PHE A 129 27.35 6.68 -26.60
C PHE A 129 25.95 6.08 -26.41
N VAL A 130 25.47 5.99 -25.16
CA VAL A 130 24.13 5.48 -24.81
C VAL A 130 23.06 6.56 -24.97
N LYS A 131 23.47 7.83 -24.86
CA LYS A 131 22.60 9.02 -24.90
C LYS A 131 22.51 9.63 -26.30
N ILE A 132 23.60 9.63 -27.08
CA ILE A 132 23.64 10.15 -28.44
C ILE A 132 22.69 9.34 -29.35
N GLY A 133 21.78 10.03 -30.04
CA GLY A 133 20.82 9.41 -30.97
C GLY A 133 19.72 8.57 -30.31
N ASN A 134 19.72 8.43 -28.99
CA ASN A 134 18.71 7.69 -28.23
C ASN A 134 17.59 8.65 -27.76
N PRO A 135 16.34 8.51 -28.26
CA PRO A 135 15.25 9.44 -27.94
C PRO A 135 14.78 9.36 -26.48
N ASP A 136 15.04 8.25 -25.78
CA ASP A 136 14.71 8.07 -24.36
C ASP A 136 15.29 9.23 -23.51
N PHE A 137 16.47 9.73 -23.91
CA PHE A 137 17.17 10.84 -23.24
C PHE A 137 16.77 12.25 -23.75
N ASP A 138 15.74 12.42 -24.58
CA ASP A 138 15.30 13.76 -25.01
C ASP A 138 14.73 14.59 -23.85
N LEU A 139 14.02 13.94 -22.91
CA LEU A 139 13.56 14.59 -21.68
C LEU A 139 14.76 15.06 -20.84
N TYR A 140 15.73 14.18 -20.57
CA TYR A 140 16.95 14.52 -19.85
C TYR A 140 17.71 15.70 -20.48
N ARG A 141 17.84 15.71 -21.82
CA ARG A 141 18.44 16.83 -22.56
C ARG A 141 17.66 18.13 -22.36
N ALA A 142 16.34 18.09 -22.39
CA ALA A 142 15.49 19.25 -22.17
C ALA A 142 15.59 19.78 -20.73
N GLN A 143 15.51 18.90 -19.72
CA GLN A 143 15.69 19.23 -18.30
C GLN A 143 17.04 19.90 -18.03
N GLN A 144 18.15 19.29 -18.48
CA GLN A 144 19.48 19.85 -18.29
C GLN A 144 19.68 21.17 -19.06
N ALA A 145 18.93 21.42 -20.15
CA ALA A 145 18.89 22.72 -20.82
C ALA A 145 18.11 23.76 -20.00
N ARG A 146 16.94 23.42 -19.45
CA ARG A 146 16.15 24.29 -18.54
C ARG A 146 16.97 24.70 -17.31
N LYS A 147 17.65 23.74 -16.66
CA LYS A 147 18.50 23.97 -15.48
C LYS A 147 19.59 25.01 -15.74
N ARG A 148 20.23 24.98 -16.92
CA ARG A 148 21.24 25.98 -17.35
C ARG A 148 20.67 27.38 -17.55
N LEU A 149 19.36 27.51 -17.78
CA LEU A 149 18.64 28.78 -17.89
C LEU A 149 18.04 29.26 -16.56
N GLY A 150 18.23 28.52 -15.46
CA GLY A 150 17.58 28.79 -14.17
C GLY A 150 16.07 28.51 -14.18
N TRP A 151 15.60 27.67 -15.11
CA TRP A 151 14.20 27.24 -15.17
C TRP A 151 14.08 25.89 -14.48
N HIS A 152 13.30 25.84 -13.40
CA HIS A 152 13.17 24.66 -12.54
C HIS A 152 11.84 23.91 -12.73
N ASP A 153 10.84 24.57 -13.31
CA ASP A 153 9.52 23.97 -13.56
C ASP A 153 9.47 23.25 -14.91
N GLU A 154 8.89 22.04 -14.88
CA GLU A 154 8.57 21.24 -16.06
C GLU A 154 7.06 20.98 -16.10
N PRO A 155 6.34 21.33 -17.19
CA PRO A 155 4.90 21.08 -17.28
C PRO A 155 4.64 19.58 -17.35
N VAL A 156 3.88 19.07 -16.39
CA VAL A 156 3.51 17.65 -16.30
C VAL A 156 2.38 17.35 -17.28
N THR A 157 2.73 17.02 -18.52
CA THR A 157 1.81 16.49 -19.55
C THR A 157 1.91 14.97 -19.66
N GLU A 158 0.97 14.31 -20.33
CA GLU A 158 1.02 12.85 -20.52
C GLU A 158 2.22 12.40 -21.37
N GLU A 159 2.65 13.23 -22.32
CA GLU A 159 3.88 13.00 -23.10
C GLU A 159 5.13 13.07 -22.21
N VAL A 160 5.18 14.04 -21.28
CA VAL A 160 6.27 14.18 -20.31
C VAL A 160 6.28 13.03 -19.32
N LYS A 161 5.12 12.60 -18.79
CA LYS A 161 5.02 11.39 -17.94
C LYS A 161 5.52 10.15 -18.66
N LYS A 162 5.10 9.94 -19.92
CA LYS A 162 5.54 8.80 -20.72
C LYS A 162 7.05 8.84 -21.00
N ALA A 163 7.60 10.01 -21.31
CA ALA A 163 9.04 10.18 -21.49
C ALA A 163 9.82 9.93 -20.18
N ALA A 164 9.30 10.38 -19.04
CA ALA A 164 9.89 10.14 -17.72
C ALA A 164 9.90 8.65 -17.37
N TRP A 165 8.80 7.93 -17.64
CA TRP A 165 8.74 6.47 -17.47
C TRP A 165 9.77 5.74 -18.36
N THR A 166 9.85 6.08 -19.66
CA THR A 166 10.84 5.51 -20.59
C THR A 166 12.29 5.80 -20.15
N LEU A 167 12.52 6.96 -19.52
CA LEU A 167 13.82 7.34 -18.97
C LEU A 167 14.15 6.67 -17.62
N ASP A 168 13.14 6.24 -16.84
CA ASP A 168 13.32 5.77 -15.47
C ASP A 168 14.20 4.52 -15.36
N LYS A 169 14.05 3.60 -16.33
CA LYS A 169 14.80 2.33 -16.36
C LYS A 169 16.31 2.52 -16.25
N TYR A 170 16.86 3.58 -16.86
CA TYR A 170 18.29 3.89 -16.83
C TYR A 170 18.82 4.33 -15.46
N LYS A 171 17.96 4.76 -14.53
CA LYS A 171 18.40 5.25 -13.20
C LYS A 171 18.79 4.11 -12.26
N ASN A 172 18.13 2.97 -12.32
CA ASN A 172 18.09 1.99 -11.22
C ASN A 172 19.46 1.36 -10.89
N LEU A 173 20.23 0.88 -11.88
CA LEU A 173 21.58 0.33 -11.64
C LEU A 173 22.56 1.38 -11.08
N HIS A 174 22.53 2.61 -11.61
CA HIS A 174 23.37 3.71 -11.12
C HIS A 174 23.01 4.14 -9.70
N ILE A 175 21.71 4.09 -9.33
CA ILE A 175 21.24 4.32 -7.97
C ILE A 175 21.79 3.28 -7.00
N VAL A 176 21.72 1.99 -7.33
CA VAL A 176 22.32 0.93 -6.49
C VAL A 176 23.83 1.14 -6.33
N ALA A 177 24.52 1.34 -7.45
CA ALA A 177 25.97 1.48 -7.48
C ALA A 177 26.48 2.71 -6.70
N LYS A 178 25.84 3.86 -6.91
CA LYS A 178 26.18 5.10 -6.21
C LYS A 178 25.85 5.03 -4.72
N SER A 179 24.78 4.33 -4.34
CA SER A 179 24.44 4.08 -2.93
C SER A 179 25.49 3.22 -2.24
N TYR A 180 25.98 2.16 -2.87
CA TYR A 180 27.10 1.39 -2.36
C TYR A 180 28.38 2.23 -2.25
N TRP A 181 28.76 3.00 -3.29
CA TRP A 181 30.00 3.80 -3.24
C TRP A 181 30.00 4.92 -2.20
N LEU A 182 28.83 5.47 -1.85
CA LEU A 182 28.69 6.47 -0.77
C LEU A 182 28.68 5.83 0.63
N PHE A 183 28.31 4.56 0.74
CA PHE A 183 28.10 3.85 1.99
C PHE A 183 28.57 2.38 1.94
N PRO A 184 29.86 2.07 1.62
CA PRO A 184 30.29 0.72 1.27
C PRO A 184 30.30 -0.27 2.44
N ASP A 185 30.29 0.21 3.68
CA ASP A 185 30.35 -0.60 4.91
C ASP A 185 28.97 -0.89 5.53
N LYS A 186 27.87 -0.46 4.90
CA LYS A 186 26.50 -0.66 5.41
C LYS A 186 25.99 -2.06 5.05
N LYS A 187 25.24 -2.68 5.97
CA LYS A 187 24.75 -4.06 5.85
C LYS A 187 23.64 -4.22 4.79
N TRP A 188 22.77 -3.21 4.67
CA TRP A 188 21.52 -3.28 3.96
C TRP A 188 21.25 -2.02 3.13
N TYR A 189 20.72 -2.19 1.92
CA TYR A 189 20.30 -1.11 1.03
C TYR A 189 18.86 -1.39 0.61
N LEU A 190 17.93 -0.49 0.94
CA LEU A 190 16.54 -0.55 0.48
C LEU A 190 16.29 0.62 -0.47
N HIS A 191 16.06 0.31 -1.73
CA HIS A 191 15.72 1.26 -2.78
C HIS A 191 14.20 1.27 -2.98
N ILE A 192 13.58 2.45 -2.96
CA ILE A 192 12.13 2.68 -3.06
C ILE A 192 11.84 3.91 -3.93
N ASP A 193 10.63 4.03 -4.47
CA ASP A 193 10.17 5.24 -5.16
C ASP A 193 9.59 6.30 -4.21
N ALA A 194 9.52 7.55 -4.67
CA ALA A 194 9.08 8.72 -3.89
C ALA A 194 7.57 8.76 -3.59
N ASP A 195 6.79 7.80 -4.11
CA ASP A 195 5.38 7.51 -3.77
C ASP A 195 5.23 6.28 -2.84
N THR A 196 6.35 5.74 -2.34
CA THR A 196 6.38 4.58 -1.43
C THR A 196 6.45 5.02 0.02
N TYR A 197 5.64 4.39 0.87
CA TYR A 197 5.65 4.54 2.32
C TYR A 197 6.40 3.37 2.97
N LEU A 198 7.49 3.66 3.67
CA LEU A 198 8.27 2.72 4.47
C LEU A 198 7.85 2.79 5.94
N VAL A 199 7.48 1.65 6.53
CA VAL A 199 7.27 1.51 7.98
C VAL A 199 8.59 1.08 8.62
N TRP A 200 9.25 2.05 9.28
CA TRP A 200 10.63 1.88 9.74
C TRP A 200 10.79 0.81 10.84
N SER A 201 9.84 0.68 11.76
CA SER A 201 9.88 -0.37 12.80
C SER A 201 9.77 -1.78 12.20
N SER A 202 8.89 -1.97 11.21
CA SER A 202 8.74 -3.24 10.50
C SER A 202 10.01 -3.64 9.75
N LEU A 203 10.68 -2.69 9.08
CA LEU A 203 11.95 -2.95 8.42
C LEU A 203 13.01 -3.38 9.44
N LEU A 204 13.20 -2.64 10.53
CA LEU A 204 14.19 -2.97 11.55
C LEU A 204 13.93 -4.32 12.22
N TRP A 205 12.66 -4.66 12.48
CA TRP A 205 12.26 -5.96 12.99
C TRP A 205 12.60 -7.10 12.01
N TRP A 206 12.31 -6.91 10.71
CA TRP A 206 12.57 -7.91 9.68
C TRP A 206 14.07 -8.09 9.40
N LEU A 207 14.85 -7.01 9.29
CA LEU A 207 16.29 -7.10 9.04
C LEU A 207 17.05 -7.83 10.18
N ASN A 208 16.50 -7.84 11.39
CA ASN A 208 17.02 -8.61 12.52
C ASN A 208 16.77 -10.13 12.41
N THR A 209 15.93 -10.59 11.47
CA THR A 209 15.76 -12.02 11.15
C THR A 209 16.64 -12.50 9.99
N LEU A 210 17.45 -11.62 9.41
CA LEU A 210 18.21 -11.88 8.18
C LEU A 210 19.74 -11.87 8.41
N ASP A 211 20.46 -12.55 7.53
CA ASP A 211 21.93 -12.64 7.56
C ASP A 211 22.55 -11.73 6.48
N PRO A 212 23.12 -10.56 6.86
CA PRO A 212 23.66 -9.59 5.91
C PRO A 212 24.96 -10.04 5.22
N SER A 213 25.57 -11.15 5.65
CA SER A 213 26.78 -11.67 5.01
C SER A 213 26.45 -12.41 3.70
N LYS A 214 25.26 -13.02 3.62
CA LYS A 214 24.78 -13.75 2.44
C LYS A 214 24.38 -12.78 1.32
N PRO A 215 24.64 -13.11 0.04
CA PRO A 215 24.09 -12.36 -1.08
C PRO A 215 22.58 -12.55 -1.11
N LEU A 216 21.83 -11.52 -0.72
CA LEU A 216 20.37 -11.51 -0.69
C LEU A 216 19.87 -10.38 -1.57
N TYR A 217 19.00 -10.74 -2.52
CA TYR A 217 18.18 -9.83 -3.31
C TYR A 217 16.72 -10.20 -3.09
N THR A 218 15.90 -9.24 -2.64
CA THR A 218 14.50 -9.53 -2.30
C THR A 218 13.58 -8.31 -2.41
N GLY A 219 12.28 -8.58 -2.62
CA GLY A 219 11.21 -7.59 -2.72
C GLY A 219 9.89 -8.25 -3.14
N SER A 220 8.92 -7.45 -3.57
CA SER A 220 7.68 -7.96 -4.16
C SER A 220 7.98 -8.56 -5.55
N LEU A 221 7.65 -9.83 -5.78
CA LEU A 221 7.96 -10.50 -7.04
C LEU A 221 7.19 -9.91 -8.23
N THR A 222 7.93 -9.58 -9.29
CA THR A 222 7.44 -9.39 -10.67
C THR A 222 8.24 -10.28 -11.64
N CYS A 223 7.71 -10.50 -12.84
CA CYS A 223 8.26 -11.41 -13.84
C CYS A 223 8.44 -10.72 -15.19
N PHE A 224 9.65 -10.79 -15.74
CA PHE A 224 10.00 -10.32 -17.08
C PHE A 224 10.52 -11.52 -17.89
N GLY A 225 9.60 -12.26 -18.54
CA GLY A 225 9.91 -13.58 -19.08
C GLY A 225 10.37 -14.53 -17.97
N ASP A 226 11.52 -15.20 -18.13
CA ASP A 226 12.10 -16.06 -17.10
C ASP A 226 12.80 -15.28 -15.95
N VAL A 227 12.90 -13.95 -16.03
CA VAL A 227 13.56 -13.12 -15.03
C VAL A 227 12.60 -12.81 -13.87
N LYS A 228 12.86 -13.40 -12.70
CA LYS A 228 12.30 -12.95 -11.42
C LYS A 228 12.97 -11.64 -11.00
N ALA A 229 12.19 -10.58 -10.80
CA ALA A 229 12.66 -9.30 -10.29
C ALA A 229 11.87 -8.87 -9.05
N ALA A 230 12.51 -8.07 -8.20
CA ALA A 230 11.83 -7.32 -7.14
C ALA A 230 11.31 -6.00 -7.72
N HIS A 231 9.99 -5.79 -7.66
CA HIS A 231 9.30 -4.63 -8.23
C HIS A 231 9.90 -3.32 -7.73
N GLY A 232 10.45 -2.52 -8.65
CA GLY A 232 11.33 -1.39 -8.34
C GLY A 232 10.69 -0.31 -7.47
N GLY A 233 9.39 -0.05 -7.67
CA GLY A 233 8.66 0.93 -6.89
C GLY A 233 8.35 0.44 -5.47
N SER A 234 7.86 -0.80 -5.34
CA SER A 234 7.53 -1.42 -4.04
C SER A 234 8.71 -1.46 -3.07
N GLY A 235 9.89 -1.81 -3.58
CA GLY A 235 11.11 -1.90 -2.80
C GLY A 235 12.04 -3.00 -3.29
N ILE A 236 13.30 -2.63 -3.53
CA ILE A 236 14.41 -3.56 -3.75
C ILE A 236 15.30 -3.55 -2.51
N LEU A 237 15.31 -4.66 -1.75
CA LEU A 237 16.24 -4.87 -0.64
C LEU A 237 17.45 -5.69 -1.12
N LEU A 238 18.65 -5.15 -0.89
CA LEU A 238 19.93 -5.80 -1.13
C LEU A 238 20.74 -5.92 0.16
N SER A 239 21.39 -7.05 0.38
CA SER A 239 22.51 -7.15 1.32
C SER A 239 23.76 -6.46 0.78
N ASN A 240 24.73 -6.18 1.64
CA ASN A 240 26.03 -5.64 1.24
C ASN A 240 26.71 -6.49 0.17
N SER A 241 26.72 -7.82 0.31
CA SER A 241 27.35 -8.70 -0.67
C SER A 241 26.61 -8.74 -2.02
N ALA A 242 25.29 -8.53 -2.05
CA ALA A 242 24.54 -8.39 -3.30
C ALA A 242 24.75 -7.02 -3.99
N ALA A 243 24.64 -5.92 -3.25
CA ALA A 243 24.93 -4.58 -3.77
C ALA A 243 26.39 -4.44 -4.25
N LYS A 244 27.32 -5.09 -3.55
CA LYS A 244 28.73 -5.17 -3.94
C LYS A 244 28.94 -5.90 -5.26
N ALA A 245 28.23 -6.99 -5.52
CA ALA A 245 28.40 -7.79 -6.74
C ALA A 245 28.21 -6.95 -8.02
N ILE A 246 27.17 -6.11 -8.04
CA ILE A 246 26.88 -5.18 -9.15
C ILE A 246 28.05 -4.22 -9.44
N VAL A 247 28.78 -3.77 -8.42
CA VAL A 247 29.87 -2.79 -8.58
C VAL A 247 31.28 -3.39 -8.60
N GLN A 248 31.44 -4.67 -8.28
CA GLN A 248 32.77 -5.27 -8.11
C GLN A 248 33.51 -5.44 -9.46
N ASP A 249 32.77 -5.56 -10.57
CA ASP A 249 33.28 -5.33 -11.93
C ASP A 249 32.55 -4.17 -12.62
N ASN A 250 32.63 -2.98 -12.01
CA ASN A 250 32.15 -1.72 -12.60
C ASN A 250 32.76 -1.41 -13.99
N SER A 251 33.86 -2.08 -14.37
CA SER A 251 34.45 -2.01 -15.72
C SER A 251 33.63 -2.72 -16.79
N SER A 252 32.82 -3.73 -16.44
CA SER A 252 32.00 -4.48 -17.39
C SER A 252 30.50 -4.42 -17.08
N THR A 253 30.07 -4.64 -15.84
CA THR A 253 28.67 -4.89 -15.50
C THR A 253 27.77 -3.70 -15.82
N ILE A 254 28.04 -2.52 -15.25
CA ILE A 254 27.19 -1.34 -15.46
C ILE A 254 27.28 -0.83 -16.91
N PRO A 255 28.47 -0.70 -17.54
CA PRO A 255 28.55 -0.29 -18.96
C PRO A 255 27.89 -1.26 -19.94
N SER A 256 27.87 -2.57 -19.64
CA SER A 256 27.17 -3.59 -20.43
C SER A 256 25.65 -3.43 -20.34
N TRP A 257 25.12 -3.21 -19.13
CA TRP A 257 23.69 -3.00 -18.94
C TRP A 257 23.21 -1.63 -19.42
N ASP A 258 24.02 -0.57 -19.30
CA ASP A 258 23.77 0.73 -19.93
C ASP A 258 23.59 0.62 -21.45
N GLY A 259 24.40 -0.23 -22.11
CA GLY A 259 24.29 -0.49 -23.55
C GLY A 259 23.04 -1.27 -23.97
N GLN A 260 22.46 -2.06 -23.06
CA GLN A 260 21.29 -2.92 -23.31
C GLN A 260 19.98 -2.32 -22.81
N ALA A 261 20.01 -1.39 -21.84
CA ALA A 261 18.86 -0.81 -21.14
C ALA A 261 17.76 -0.25 -22.07
N ARG A 262 18.12 0.14 -23.30
CA ARG A 262 17.17 0.57 -24.32
C ARG A 262 16.15 -0.51 -24.71
N ASP A 263 16.57 -1.76 -24.79
CA ASP A 263 15.77 -2.87 -25.33
C ASP A 263 14.95 -3.60 -24.23
N HIS A 264 15.23 -3.30 -22.96
CA HIS A 264 14.48 -3.73 -21.78
C HIS A 264 13.32 -2.77 -21.45
N CYS A 265 12.31 -3.24 -20.70
CA CYS A 265 11.17 -2.39 -20.33
C CYS A 265 11.50 -1.48 -19.15
N CYS A 266 12.22 -2.03 -18.17
CA CYS A 266 12.09 -1.61 -16.79
C CYS A 266 13.46 -1.60 -16.07
N GLY A 267 13.62 -0.79 -15.03
CA GLY A 267 14.92 -0.63 -14.35
C GLY A 267 15.22 -1.70 -13.30
N ASP A 268 14.18 -2.29 -12.73
CA ASP A 268 14.23 -3.43 -11.82
C ASP A 268 14.57 -4.74 -12.57
N GLU A 269 14.10 -4.90 -13.80
CA GLU A 269 14.55 -5.93 -14.76
C GLU A 269 16.09 -5.94 -14.91
N LEU A 270 16.68 -4.76 -15.12
CA LEU A 270 18.14 -4.58 -15.28
C LEU A 270 18.91 -4.88 -13.99
N VAL A 271 18.37 -4.51 -12.82
CA VAL A 271 18.95 -4.87 -11.52
C VAL A 271 18.88 -6.38 -11.29
N ALA A 272 17.74 -7.01 -11.59
CA ALA A 272 17.56 -8.46 -11.47
C ALA A 272 18.53 -9.24 -12.37
N GLN A 273 18.68 -8.83 -13.64
CA GLN A 273 19.55 -9.52 -14.57
C GLN A 273 21.05 -9.31 -14.24
N ALA A 274 21.46 -8.11 -13.79
CA ALA A 274 22.83 -7.89 -13.30
C ALA A 274 23.18 -8.73 -12.05
N LEU A 275 22.19 -9.05 -11.21
CA LEU A 275 22.35 -9.93 -10.06
C LEU A 275 22.35 -11.42 -10.47
N LYS A 276 21.48 -11.82 -11.39
CA LYS A 276 21.41 -13.16 -12.00
C LYS A 276 22.73 -13.53 -12.69
N ASP A 277 23.34 -12.60 -13.42
CA ASP A 277 24.67 -12.75 -14.03
C ASP A 277 25.78 -12.98 -12.98
N ASN A 278 25.61 -12.45 -11.77
CA ASN A 278 26.51 -12.66 -10.63
C ASN A 278 26.12 -13.90 -9.77
N GLY A 279 25.15 -14.71 -10.21
CA GLY A 279 24.70 -15.91 -9.51
C GLY A 279 23.83 -15.63 -8.27
N ILE A 280 23.17 -14.47 -8.21
CA ILE A 280 22.30 -14.06 -7.12
C ILE A 280 20.85 -14.09 -7.60
N GLU A 281 20.06 -15.03 -7.08
CA GLU A 281 18.64 -15.16 -7.40
C GLU A 281 17.75 -14.20 -6.58
N MET A 282 16.56 -13.91 -7.10
CA MET A 282 15.55 -13.08 -6.43
C MET A 282 14.70 -13.93 -5.49
N HIS A 283 14.64 -13.52 -4.22
CA HIS A 283 13.74 -14.08 -3.20
C HIS A 283 12.47 -13.23 -3.06
N ASN A 284 11.30 -13.85 -3.04
CA ASN A 284 10.02 -13.17 -2.92
C ASN A 284 9.69 -12.86 -1.45
N SER A 285 9.67 -11.57 -1.09
CA SER A 285 9.27 -11.08 0.24
C SER A 285 7.90 -10.39 0.24
N TRP A 286 7.06 -10.59 -0.79
CA TRP A 286 5.66 -10.17 -0.70
C TRP A 286 4.94 -10.92 0.43
N PRO A 287 4.11 -10.26 1.26
CA PRO A 287 3.69 -8.87 1.19
C PRO A 287 4.44 -7.93 2.15
N LEU A 288 5.58 -8.31 2.72
CA LEU A 288 6.34 -7.38 3.57
C LEU A 288 6.70 -6.13 2.78
N ILE A 289 7.34 -6.36 1.63
CA ILE A 289 7.44 -5.35 0.57
C ILE A 289 6.22 -5.51 -0.33
N ASN A 290 5.44 -4.44 -0.53
CA ASN A 290 4.14 -4.50 -1.21
C ASN A 290 4.02 -3.46 -2.35
N GLY A 291 3.23 -3.79 -3.37
CA GLY A 291 2.85 -2.91 -4.50
C GLY A 291 1.54 -2.16 -4.29
N ASP A 292 0.70 -2.63 -3.37
CA ASP A 292 -0.59 -2.01 -3.07
C ASP A 292 -0.46 -0.71 -2.23
N THR A 293 -1.46 0.15 -2.36
CA THR A 293 -1.71 1.26 -1.42
C THR A 293 -2.38 0.71 -0.15
N PRO A 294 -2.45 1.47 0.96
CA PRO A 294 -3.21 1.08 2.16
C PRO A 294 -4.66 0.63 1.88
N PHE A 295 -5.22 1.08 0.77
CA PHE A 295 -6.62 0.90 0.40
C PHE A 295 -6.84 -0.23 -0.63
N THR A 296 -5.80 -0.65 -1.37
CA THR A 296 -5.88 -1.74 -2.38
C THR A 296 -5.31 -3.08 -1.90
N ILE A 297 -4.62 -3.14 -0.76
CA ILE A 297 -4.11 -4.39 -0.14
C ILE A 297 -5.25 -5.44 -0.03
N PRO A 298 -5.08 -6.67 -0.53
CA PRO A 298 -6.07 -7.75 -0.41
C PRO A 298 -6.10 -8.36 1.00
N PHE A 299 -6.60 -7.65 2.01
CA PHE A 299 -6.62 -8.12 3.39
C PHE A 299 -7.36 -9.46 3.52
N GLY A 300 -6.70 -10.45 4.16
CA GLY A 300 -7.21 -11.81 4.28
C GLY A 300 -6.22 -12.73 5.02
N PRO A 301 -6.56 -14.03 5.18
CA PRO A 301 -5.86 -14.94 6.09
C PRO A 301 -4.42 -15.26 5.67
N GLN A 302 -4.05 -15.05 4.39
CA GLN A 302 -2.74 -15.43 3.84
C GLN A 302 -1.57 -14.71 4.51
N PHE A 303 -1.78 -13.48 4.99
CA PHE A 303 -0.72 -12.62 5.52
C PHE A 303 -1.18 -11.70 6.66
N TRP A 304 -2.37 -11.94 7.23
CA TRP A 304 -3.03 -11.08 8.22
C TRP A 304 -2.14 -10.63 9.40
N CYS A 305 -1.27 -11.53 9.87
CA CYS A 305 -0.34 -11.24 10.96
C CYS A 305 1.05 -10.76 10.50
N GLU A 306 1.39 -10.85 9.20
CA GLU A 306 2.70 -10.46 8.69
C GLU A 306 2.93 -8.94 8.84
N PRO A 307 4.20 -8.50 8.95
CA PRO A 307 4.51 -7.08 9.08
C PRO A 307 4.43 -6.37 7.72
N VAL A 308 3.86 -5.17 7.70
CA VAL A 308 3.88 -4.24 6.57
C VAL A 308 5.21 -3.49 6.61
N VAL A 309 6.10 -3.70 5.65
CA VAL A 309 7.38 -2.98 5.55
C VAL A 309 7.29 -1.83 4.55
N THR A 310 6.72 -2.06 3.36
CA THR A 310 6.38 -1.00 2.40
C THR A 310 4.95 -1.10 1.89
N MET A 311 4.40 0.05 1.51
CA MET A 311 3.19 0.22 0.68
C MET A 311 3.53 1.22 -0.43
N HIS A 312 2.96 1.07 -1.62
CA HIS A 312 3.41 1.78 -2.82
C HIS A 312 2.25 2.51 -3.53
N HIS A 313 2.57 3.37 -4.50
CA HIS A 313 1.62 4.24 -5.21
C HIS A 313 0.76 5.16 -4.31
N LEU A 314 1.25 5.54 -3.13
CA LEU A 314 0.54 6.51 -2.29
C LEU A 314 0.64 7.91 -2.89
N SER A 315 -0.49 8.62 -2.97
CA SER A 315 -0.46 10.07 -3.06
C SER A 315 0.18 10.67 -1.80
N THR A 316 0.66 11.91 -1.91
CA THR A 316 1.17 12.66 -0.75
C THR A 316 0.12 12.78 0.36
N LYS A 317 -1.18 12.74 0.03
CA LYS A 317 -2.25 12.79 1.02
C LYS A 317 -2.44 11.48 1.78
N GLU A 318 -2.31 10.35 1.10
CA GLU A 318 -2.37 9.04 1.74
C GLU A 318 -1.14 8.80 2.63
N MET A 319 0.04 9.31 2.24
CA MET A 319 1.22 9.33 3.11
C MET A 319 0.99 10.11 4.42
N GLU A 320 0.30 11.25 4.37
CA GLU A 320 -0.08 12.00 5.59
C GLU A 320 -1.05 11.20 6.47
N ILE A 321 -1.98 10.47 5.86
CA ILE A 321 -2.97 9.64 6.57
C ILE A 321 -2.28 8.47 7.30
N VAL A 322 -1.42 7.71 6.59
CA VAL A 322 -0.64 6.61 7.19
C VAL A 322 0.28 7.13 8.29
N ALA A 323 0.93 8.28 8.09
CA ALA A 323 1.82 8.87 9.10
C ALA A 323 1.08 9.39 10.34
N ALA A 324 -0.14 9.91 10.18
CA ALA A 324 -0.97 10.31 11.32
C ALA A 324 -1.41 9.08 12.14
N PHE A 325 -1.79 7.99 11.47
CA PHE A 325 -2.05 6.70 12.08
C PHE A 325 -0.80 6.16 12.81
N GLU A 326 0.36 6.06 12.14
CA GLU A 326 1.62 5.56 12.72
C GLU A 326 2.04 6.37 13.95
N GLN A 327 1.83 7.70 13.94
CA GLN A 327 2.10 8.56 15.09
C GLN A 327 1.13 8.34 16.27
N SER A 328 -0.07 7.80 16.03
CA SER A 328 -1.04 7.48 17.08
C SER A 328 -0.90 6.07 17.68
N ARG A 329 -0.13 5.17 17.04
CA ARG A 329 0.09 3.79 17.50
C ARG A 329 0.63 3.77 18.95
N PRO A 330 0.03 2.98 19.88
CA PRO A 330 0.46 2.94 21.29
C PRO A 330 1.93 2.52 21.51
N ASN A 331 2.47 1.66 20.65
CA ASN A 331 3.89 1.30 20.63
C ASN A 331 4.44 1.36 19.20
N ARG A 332 5.11 2.46 18.87
CA ARG A 332 5.72 2.71 17.54
C ARG A 332 6.99 1.89 17.28
N SER A 333 7.55 1.23 18.30
CA SER A 333 8.73 0.39 18.14
C SER A 333 8.41 -1.02 17.62
N GLU A 334 7.14 -1.46 17.70
CA GLU A 334 6.74 -2.75 17.13
C GLU A 334 6.55 -2.65 15.61
N PRO A 335 6.78 -3.74 14.86
CA PRO A 335 6.32 -3.83 13.48
C PRO A 335 4.82 -3.50 13.38
N LEU A 336 4.40 -2.87 12.28
CA LEU A 336 2.99 -2.73 11.93
C LEU A 336 2.51 -4.04 11.29
N SER A 337 1.49 -4.68 11.85
CA SER A 337 0.88 -5.86 11.22
C SER A 337 -0.23 -5.48 10.23
N TYR A 338 -0.52 -6.34 9.26
CA TYR A 338 -1.68 -6.16 8.37
C TYR A 338 -3.01 -6.10 9.15
N MET A 339 -3.15 -6.88 10.23
CA MET A 339 -4.28 -6.83 11.17
C MET A 339 -4.44 -5.44 11.82
N GLU A 340 -3.35 -4.83 12.30
CA GLU A 340 -3.39 -3.52 12.94
C GLU A 340 -3.69 -2.42 11.91
N LEU A 341 -3.03 -2.45 10.75
CA LEU A 341 -3.31 -1.54 9.63
C LEU A 341 -4.79 -1.60 9.22
N PHE A 342 -5.38 -2.80 9.15
CA PHE A 342 -6.79 -2.92 8.82
C PHE A 342 -7.70 -2.35 9.90
N ASN A 343 -7.56 -2.83 11.14
CA ASN A 343 -8.51 -2.52 12.21
C ASN A 343 -8.46 -1.05 12.65
N GLU A 344 -7.28 -0.44 12.67
CA GLU A 344 -7.05 0.90 13.24
C GLU A 344 -6.91 2.01 12.18
N LEU A 345 -6.91 1.67 10.87
CA LEU A 345 -6.91 2.65 9.77
C LEU A 345 -7.90 2.31 8.64
N VAL A 346 -7.78 1.15 8.00
CA VAL A 346 -8.49 0.88 6.73
C VAL A 346 -9.98 0.63 6.93
N TYR A 347 -10.40 -0.04 8.02
CA TYR A 347 -11.80 -0.37 8.28
C TYR A 347 -12.74 0.85 8.31
N ASP A 348 -12.26 1.98 8.85
CA ASP A 348 -13.04 3.23 8.92
C ASP A 348 -13.12 3.96 7.55
N HIS A 349 -12.26 3.60 6.59
CA HIS A 349 -12.32 4.09 5.21
C HIS A 349 -13.23 3.23 4.29
N ILE A 350 -13.68 2.05 4.74
CA ILE A 350 -14.64 1.23 3.97
C ILE A 350 -16.03 1.88 4.02
N PRO A 351 -16.72 2.10 2.89
CA PRO A 351 -18.07 2.67 2.87
C PRO A 351 -19.12 1.82 3.61
N GLU A 352 -20.01 2.49 4.35
CA GLU A 352 -21.18 1.86 5.02
C GLU A 352 -22.33 1.50 4.04
N THR A 353 -22.25 1.98 2.80
CA THR A 353 -23.26 1.79 1.75
C THR A 353 -22.60 1.37 0.44
N THR A 354 -23.41 0.97 -0.54
CA THR A 354 -22.98 0.85 -1.94
C THR A 354 -22.40 2.17 -2.47
N VAL A 355 -21.42 2.09 -3.37
CA VAL A 355 -20.80 3.24 -4.04
C VAL A 355 -20.78 3.01 -5.56
N ASP A 356 -21.13 4.05 -6.30
CA ASP A 356 -21.07 4.12 -7.77
C ASP A 356 -19.72 4.66 -8.25
N ASP A 357 -19.33 4.29 -9.47
CA ASP A 357 -18.08 4.69 -10.14
C ASP A 357 -16.84 4.30 -9.31
N TRP A 358 -16.91 3.09 -8.74
CA TRP A 358 -15.92 2.55 -7.80
C TRP A 358 -15.74 1.04 -7.99
N ASP A 359 -14.48 0.58 -8.03
CA ASP A 359 -14.13 -0.83 -8.03
C ASP A 359 -13.39 -1.20 -6.74
N ASN A 360 -14.03 -2.04 -5.92
CA ASN A 360 -13.45 -2.57 -4.69
C ASN A 360 -12.45 -3.71 -4.94
N LEU A 361 -12.15 -4.04 -6.20
CA LEU A 361 -11.16 -5.07 -6.58
C LEU A 361 -11.50 -6.43 -5.96
N SER A 362 -12.77 -6.80 -6.02
CA SER A 362 -13.28 -8.08 -5.50
C SER A 362 -12.62 -9.28 -6.17
N GLU A 363 -12.26 -10.28 -5.37
CA GLU A 363 -11.61 -11.51 -5.85
C GLU A 363 -12.22 -12.76 -5.19
N GLY A 364 -12.69 -13.70 -6.01
CA GLY A 364 -13.32 -14.91 -5.50
C GLY A 364 -14.10 -15.69 -6.55
N ILE A 365 -15.38 -15.37 -6.69
CA ILE A 365 -16.33 -16.03 -7.60
C ILE A 365 -16.83 -15.01 -8.62
N THR A 366 -16.60 -15.28 -9.90
CA THR A 366 -17.13 -14.49 -11.01
C THR A 366 -18.46 -15.06 -11.48
N LEU A 367 -19.47 -14.21 -11.61
CA LEU A 367 -20.81 -14.48 -12.10
C LEU A 367 -21.03 -13.66 -13.40
N PRO A 368 -20.85 -14.28 -14.59
CA PRO A 368 -21.11 -13.61 -15.87
C PRO A 368 -22.61 -13.42 -16.10
N ASP A 369 -22.96 -12.52 -17.04
CA ASP A 369 -24.34 -12.21 -17.43
C ASP A 369 -25.26 -11.81 -16.24
N CYS A 370 -24.68 -11.17 -15.22
CA CYS A 370 -25.41 -10.76 -14.02
C CYS A 370 -26.39 -9.62 -14.37
N PRO A 371 -27.70 -9.75 -14.11
CA PRO A 371 -28.71 -8.87 -14.70
C PRO A 371 -28.80 -7.48 -14.05
N SER A 372 -28.23 -7.29 -12.85
CA SER A 372 -28.14 -5.99 -12.17
C SER A 372 -27.17 -6.03 -10.99
N PHE A 373 -26.74 -4.85 -10.54
CA PHE A 373 -26.01 -4.69 -9.28
C PHE A 373 -26.82 -5.17 -8.06
N GLU A 374 -28.15 -5.03 -8.08
CA GLU A 374 -29.02 -5.55 -7.00
C GLU A 374 -29.00 -7.08 -6.94
N ALA A 375 -28.95 -7.77 -8.09
CA ALA A 375 -28.72 -9.21 -8.13
C ALA A 375 -27.33 -9.56 -7.58
N CYS A 376 -26.28 -8.83 -7.98
CA CYS A 376 -24.92 -9.03 -7.47
C CYS A 376 -24.82 -8.88 -5.92
N ILE A 377 -25.53 -7.90 -5.35
CA ILE A 377 -25.64 -7.71 -3.90
C ILE A 377 -26.36 -8.89 -3.24
N ASN A 378 -27.43 -9.42 -3.84
CA ASN A 378 -28.16 -10.56 -3.30
C ASN A 378 -27.31 -11.84 -3.32
N GLU A 379 -26.60 -12.13 -4.41
CA GLU A 379 -25.63 -13.24 -4.51
C GLU A 379 -24.53 -13.13 -3.43
N CYS A 380 -24.02 -11.93 -3.16
CA CYS A 380 -23.07 -11.71 -2.04
C CYS A 380 -23.74 -11.91 -0.66
N ASN A 381 -25.00 -11.51 -0.48
CA ASN A 381 -25.70 -11.70 0.79
C ASN A 381 -26.00 -13.18 1.07
N GLU A 382 -26.41 -13.97 0.06
CA GLU A 382 -26.65 -15.41 0.20
C GLU A 382 -25.35 -16.21 0.37
N ASN A 383 -24.22 -15.73 -0.15
CA ASN A 383 -22.91 -16.36 0.06
C ASN A 383 -22.27 -15.91 1.38
N ASP A 384 -22.25 -16.79 2.39
CA ASP A 384 -21.67 -16.49 3.71
C ASP A 384 -20.16 -16.19 3.72
N GLY A 385 -19.42 -16.61 2.68
CA GLY A 385 -18.02 -16.25 2.49
C GLY A 385 -17.80 -14.91 1.80
N CYS A 386 -18.85 -14.22 1.31
CA CYS A 386 -18.70 -12.97 0.57
C CYS A 386 -18.57 -11.77 1.52
N PHE A 387 -17.42 -11.11 1.45
CA PHE A 387 -17.09 -9.89 2.19
C PHE A 387 -17.47 -8.63 1.43
N GLN A 388 -17.42 -8.66 0.11
CA GLN A 388 -17.65 -7.53 -0.79
C GLN A 388 -18.02 -8.02 -2.18
N ALA A 389 -18.60 -7.16 -3.02
CA ALA A 389 -18.80 -7.48 -4.44
C ALA A 389 -18.60 -6.25 -5.33
N SER A 390 -18.12 -6.47 -6.55
CA SER A 390 -17.97 -5.48 -7.62
C SER A 390 -18.86 -5.88 -8.80
N TYR A 391 -19.54 -4.93 -9.43
CA TYR A 391 -20.37 -5.14 -10.62
C TYR A 391 -20.00 -4.13 -11.69
N ASP A 392 -19.73 -4.57 -12.92
CA ASP A 392 -19.19 -3.70 -13.99
C ASP A 392 -20.22 -3.23 -15.03
N GLY A 393 -21.49 -3.58 -14.85
CA GLY A 393 -22.56 -3.41 -15.84
C GLY A 393 -22.96 -4.69 -16.57
N SER A 394 -22.19 -5.78 -16.44
CA SER A 394 -22.40 -7.07 -17.09
C SER A 394 -21.95 -8.28 -16.27
N GLU A 395 -20.84 -8.15 -15.54
CA GLU A 395 -20.24 -9.19 -14.71
C GLU A 395 -20.33 -8.78 -13.23
N CYS A 396 -20.54 -9.75 -12.35
CA CYS A 396 -20.50 -9.59 -10.91
C CYS A 396 -19.36 -10.44 -10.33
N ILE A 397 -18.48 -9.84 -9.52
CA ILE A 397 -17.38 -10.55 -8.86
C ILE A 397 -17.59 -10.48 -7.35
N LEU A 398 -17.77 -11.64 -6.73
CA LEU A 398 -17.90 -11.81 -5.28
C LEU A 398 -16.51 -11.95 -4.65
N GLY A 399 -16.14 -11.00 -3.80
CA GLY A 399 -14.94 -11.03 -2.97
C GLY A 399 -15.08 -12.00 -1.82
N THR A 400 -14.58 -13.23 -2.01
CA THR A 400 -14.67 -14.34 -1.05
C THR A 400 -13.30 -14.80 -0.51
N ARG A 401 -12.19 -14.26 -1.06
CA ARG A 401 -10.81 -14.61 -0.66
C ARG A 401 -10.17 -13.56 0.24
N ASN A 402 -10.48 -12.29 -0.02
CA ASN A 402 -9.92 -11.11 0.61
C ASN A 402 -10.95 -9.95 0.56
N PHE A 403 -10.64 -8.86 1.25
CA PHE A 403 -11.42 -7.64 1.26
C PHE A 403 -10.53 -6.38 1.31
N ARG A 404 -11.02 -5.27 0.76
CA ARG A 404 -10.29 -4.00 0.63
C ARG A 404 -11.21 -2.82 0.30
N VAL A 405 -10.66 -1.61 0.34
CA VAL A 405 -11.39 -0.39 -0.03
C VAL A 405 -11.44 -0.25 -1.56
N GLY A 406 -10.33 -0.49 -2.27
CA GLY A 406 -10.24 -0.37 -3.72
C GLY A 406 -10.08 1.08 -4.20
N VAL A 407 -10.61 1.39 -5.38
CA VAL A 407 -10.32 2.66 -6.10
C VAL A 407 -11.56 3.27 -6.80
N GLU A 408 -11.54 4.60 -6.96
CA GLU A 408 -12.45 5.31 -7.88
C GLU A 408 -12.20 4.80 -9.31
N LYS A 409 -13.26 4.30 -9.96
CA LYS A 409 -13.22 3.69 -11.28
C LYS A 409 -14.38 4.21 -12.13
N LYS A 410 -14.07 5.26 -12.89
CA LYS A 410 -15.03 5.97 -13.75
C LYS A 410 -15.60 5.05 -14.84
N PRO A 411 -16.82 5.31 -15.34
CA PRO A 411 -17.38 4.58 -16.46
C PRO A 411 -16.48 4.64 -17.71
N GLU A 412 -16.30 3.50 -18.36
CA GLU A 412 -15.46 3.34 -19.55
C GLU A 412 -16.26 2.61 -20.63
N GLU A 413 -16.44 3.27 -21.77
CA GLU A 413 -17.25 2.81 -22.90
C GLU A 413 -18.69 2.39 -22.53
N SER A 414 -18.91 1.11 -22.24
CA SER A 414 -20.19 0.51 -21.85
C SER A 414 -20.21 -0.03 -20.42
N LYS A 415 -19.08 -0.01 -19.71
CA LYS A 415 -18.95 -0.50 -18.33
C LYS A 415 -19.09 0.62 -17.30
N LYS A 416 -19.71 0.31 -16.17
CA LYS A 416 -19.81 1.15 -14.98
C LYS A 416 -19.61 0.27 -13.75
N TRP A 417 -18.62 0.61 -12.94
CA TRP A 417 -18.32 -0.10 -11.71
C TRP A 417 -19.21 0.38 -10.56
N GLN A 418 -19.80 -0.58 -9.84
CA GLN A 418 -20.59 -0.36 -8.63
C GLN A 418 -20.12 -1.36 -7.57
N SER A 419 -19.82 -0.87 -6.37
CA SER A 419 -19.18 -1.65 -5.30
C SER A 419 -20.02 -1.71 -4.02
N MET A 420 -19.99 -2.85 -3.35
CA MET A 420 -20.61 -3.06 -2.03
C MET A 420 -19.67 -3.76 -1.05
N TRP A 421 -19.81 -3.46 0.25
CA TRP A 421 -18.99 -4.04 1.32
C TRP A 421 -19.86 -4.53 2.46
N ASN A 422 -19.68 -5.78 2.87
CA ASN A 422 -20.29 -6.35 4.06
C ASN A 422 -19.38 -6.09 5.27
N LYS A 423 -19.30 -4.82 5.71
CA LYS A 423 -18.46 -4.39 6.85
C LYS A 423 -18.69 -5.23 8.11
N ARG A 424 -19.92 -5.73 8.30
CA ARG A 424 -20.27 -6.65 9.40
C ARG A 424 -19.47 -7.96 9.28
N ARG A 425 -19.54 -8.68 8.15
CA ARG A 425 -18.76 -9.92 7.94
C ARG A 425 -17.25 -9.67 8.03
N MET A 426 -16.75 -8.55 7.49
CA MET A 426 -15.33 -8.17 7.60
C MET A 426 -14.91 -8.02 9.07
N ARG A 427 -15.72 -7.34 9.89
CA ARG A 427 -15.43 -7.14 11.32
C ARG A 427 -15.57 -8.43 12.12
N GLU A 428 -16.60 -9.24 11.85
CA GLU A 428 -16.80 -10.55 12.47
C GLU A 428 -15.61 -11.49 12.18
N TRP A 429 -15.09 -11.47 10.95
CA TRP A 429 -13.89 -12.21 10.58
C TRP A 429 -12.64 -11.67 11.29
N ALA A 430 -12.41 -10.35 11.30
CA ALA A 430 -11.23 -9.74 11.91
C ALA A 430 -11.16 -9.99 13.43
N VAL A 431 -12.31 -10.00 14.13
CA VAL A 431 -12.39 -10.29 15.57
C VAL A 431 -12.08 -11.76 15.90
N VAL A 432 -12.28 -12.69 14.96
CA VAL A 432 -11.91 -14.11 15.13
C VAL A 432 -10.41 -14.35 14.88
N HIS A 433 -9.78 -13.55 14.02
CA HIS A 433 -8.37 -13.71 13.61
C HIS A 433 -7.41 -12.82 14.40
N VAL A 434 -7.53 -12.77 15.73
CA VAL A 434 -6.71 -11.90 16.60
C VAL A 434 -5.43 -12.53 17.15
N ASP A 435 -5.19 -13.82 16.90
CA ASP A 435 -4.01 -14.53 17.40
C ASP A 435 -2.85 -14.51 16.39
N CYS A 436 -1.90 -13.59 16.60
CA CYS A 436 -0.67 -13.46 15.83
C CYS A 436 0.57 -13.97 16.60
N THR A 437 0.43 -14.93 17.53
CA THR A 437 1.52 -15.37 18.43
C THR A 437 2.74 -15.99 17.75
N ASN A 438 2.66 -16.38 16.47
CA ASN A 438 3.76 -17.02 15.72
C ASN A 438 4.07 -16.30 14.40
N LEU A 439 4.73 -15.14 14.50
CA LEU A 439 5.23 -14.38 13.35
C LEU A 439 6.42 -15.12 12.69
N HIS A 440 6.17 -15.86 11.62
CA HIS A 440 7.22 -16.52 10.82
C HIS A 440 7.32 -15.93 9.41
N VAL A 441 8.29 -15.05 9.20
CA VAL A 441 8.61 -14.55 7.85
C VAL A 441 9.46 -15.58 7.11
N ALA A 442 8.94 -16.05 5.98
CA ALA A 442 9.66 -16.91 5.03
C ALA A 442 9.57 -16.28 3.63
N PHE A 443 10.61 -16.45 2.82
CA PHE A 443 10.55 -16.11 1.40
C PHE A 443 9.61 -17.08 0.67
N LYS A 444 8.78 -16.54 -0.23
CA LYS A 444 7.68 -17.26 -0.90
C LYS A 444 8.07 -17.61 -2.34
N ASP A 445 9.17 -18.34 -2.46
CA ASP A 445 9.94 -18.53 -3.70
C ASP A 445 9.36 -19.59 -4.66
N SER A 446 8.30 -20.28 -4.24
CA SER A 446 7.64 -21.37 -4.99
C SER A 446 6.94 -20.94 -6.28
N PHE A 447 6.85 -19.63 -6.57
CA PHE A 447 6.36 -19.13 -7.84
C PHE A 447 7.42 -19.29 -8.94
N VAL A 448 6.97 -19.55 -10.17
CA VAL A 448 7.81 -19.70 -11.37
C VAL A 448 7.26 -18.77 -12.43
N CYS A 449 8.10 -17.87 -12.97
CA CYS A 449 7.73 -17.04 -14.12
C CYS A 449 7.61 -17.92 -15.39
N GLY A 450 6.72 -17.56 -16.32
CA GLY A 450 6.34 -18.38 -17.47
C GLY A 450 6.50 -17.68 -18.81
#